data_AF-A0A0F9DGU3-F1
#
_entry.id   AF-A0A0F9DGU3-F1
#
_cell.length_a   1.000
_cell.length_b   1.000
_cell.length_c   1.000
_cell.angle_alpha   90.00
_cell.angle_beta   90.00
_cell.angle_gamma   90.00
#
_symmetry.space_group_name_H-M   'P 1'
#
loop_
_entity.id
_entity.type
_entity.pdbx_description
1 polymer ?
#
loop_
_entity_poly.entity_id
_entity_poly.type
_entity_poly.pdbx_seq_one_letter_code
_entity_poly.pdbx_strand_id
1 'polypeptide(L)' 'MDNELLTLKKAAKKLGISKCTLYRWVNKDWIRYVRLPNSSIRIPQDAIDSILTGSR' A
#
# COMPACT_ATOMS: atom_id res chain seq x y z
N MET A 1 -12.90 -5.74 12.32
CA MET A 1 -11.57 -5.11 12.10
C MET A 1 -11.10 -5.56 10.73
N ASP A 2 -11.69 -4.95 9.73
CA ASP A 2 -11.69 -5.38 8.35
C ASP A 2 -10.36 -4.93 7.73
N ASN A 3 -9.39 -5.85 7.72
CA ASN A 3 -8.07 -5.63 7.15
C ASN A 3 -8.19 -5.63 5.62
N GLU A 4 -8.80 -4.57 5.09
CA GLU A 4 -9.09 -4.45 3.66
C GLU A 4 -7.77 -4.40 2.88
N LEU A 5 -7.50 -5.48 2.14
CA LEU A 5 -6.32 -5.63 1.31
C LEU A 5 -6.53 -4.89 -0.02
N LEU A 6 -6.02 -3.67 -0.09
CA LEU A 6 -6.11 -2.81 -1.25
C LEU A 6 -5.12 -3.26 -2.33
N THR A 7 -5.57 -3.25 -3.57
CA THR A 7 -4.66 -3.36 -4.72
C THR A 7 -3.82 -2.09 -4.82
N LEU A 8 -2.60 -2.20 -5.35
CA LEU A 8 -1.72 -1.07 -5.71
C LEU A 8 -2.47 0.10 -6.38
N LYS A 9 -3.43 -0.18 -7.29
CA LYS A 9 -4.24 0.86 -7.94
C LYS A 9 -5.11 1.65 -6.95
N LYS A 10 -5.79 0.97 -6.03
CA LYS A 10 -6.70 1.59 -5.06
C LYS A 10 -5.92 2.33 -3.97
N ALA A 11 -4.81 1.73 -3.55
CA ALA A 11 -3.86 2.33 -2.62
C ALA A 11 -3.23 3.63 -3.17
N ALA A 12 -2.73 3.59 -4.41
CA ALA A 12 -2.17 4.75 -5.09
C ALA A 12 -3.19 5.89 -5.22
N LYS A 13 -4.46 5.56 -5.54
CA LYS A 13 -5.54 6.55 -5.62
C LYS A 13 -5.85 7.20 -4.26
N LYS A 14 -5.79 6.45 -3.16
CA LYS A 14 -5.98 7.00 -1.80
C LYS A 14 -4.85 7.93 -1.38
N LEU A 15 -3.61 7.57 -1.70
CA LEU A 15 -2.43 8.38 -1.42
C LEU A 15 -2.24 9.57 -2.39
N GLY A 16 -3.01 9.63 -3.48
CA GLY A 16 -2.83 10.65 -4.52
C GLY A 16 -1.53 10.53 -5.33
N ILE A 17 -0.88 9.37 -5.32
CA ILE A 17 0.40 9.12 -6.00
C ILE A 17 0.24 8.21 -7.22
N SER A 18 1.26 8.18 -8.06
CA SER A 18 1.31 7.22 -9.17
C SER A 18 1.50 5.79 -8.66
N LYS A 19 0.94 4.80 -9.39
CA LYS A 19 1.18 3.38 -9.11
C LYS A 19 2.66 3.02 -9.13
N CYS A 20 3.42 3.63 -10.02
CA CYS A 20 4.86 3.40 -10.14
C CYS A 20 5.61 3.88 -8.90
N THR A 21 5.20 5.01 -8.31
CA THR A 21 5.74 5.51 -7.04
C THR A 21 5.47 4.51 -5.92
N LEU A 22 4.23 4.04 -5.82
CA LEU A 22 3.85 3.07 -4.80
C LEU A 22 4.57 1.71 -4.99
N TYR A 23 4.75 1.27 -6.23
CA TYR A 23 5.52 0.07 -6.54
C TYR A 23 7.01 0.22 -6.16
N ARG A 24 7.61 1.40 -6.36
CA ARG A 24 8.96 1.71 -5.90
C ARG A 24 9.06 1.68 -4.37
N TRP A 25 8.05 2.18 -3.66
CA TRP A 25 8.01 2.12 -2.19
C TRP A 25 7.93 0.69 -1.68
N VAL A 26 7.12 -0.15 -2.33
CA VAL A 26 7.06 -1.60 -2.04
C VAL A 26 8.42 -2.26 -2.27
N ASN A 27 9.08 -2.01 -3.41
CA ASN A 27 10.42 -2.56 -3.67
C ASN A 27 11.51 -2.06 -2.71
N LYS A 28 11.29 -0.89 -2.10
CA LYS A 28 12.19 -0.33 -1.08
C LYS A 28 11.80 -0.74 0.35
N ASP A 29 10.77 -1.57 0.51
CA ASP A 29 10.23 -1.98 1.82
C ASP A 29 9.80 -0.79 2.72
N TRP A 30 9.43 0.34 2.11
CA TRP A 30 8.97 1.54 2.83
C TRP A 30 7.52 1.46 3.29
N ILE A 31 6.75 0.54 2.72
CA ILE A 31 5.35 0.31 3.07
C ILE A 31 5.14 -1.17 3.30
N ARG A 32 4.33 -1.50 4.30
CA ARG A 32 3.95 -2.89 4.54
C ARG A 32 3.08 -3.39 3.39
N TYR A 33 3.44 -4.54 2.82
CA TYR A 33 2.67 -5.20 1.78
C TYR A 33 2.56 -6.70 2.08
N VAL A 34 1.56 -7.32 1.49
CA VAL A 34 1.35 -8.77 1.53
C VAL A 34 1.47 -9.28 0.10
N ARG A 35 2.39 -10.21 -0.12
CA ARG A 35 2.52 -10.93 -1.38
C ARG A 35 1.67 -12.19 -1.30
N LEU A 36 0.70 -12.32 -2.19
CA LEU A 36 -0.09 -13.55 -2.31
C LEU A 36 0.70 -14.62 -3.09
N PRO A 37 0.35 -15.91 -2.92
CA PRO A 37 0.99 -17.00 -3.66
C PRO A 37 0.82 -16.91 -5.18
N ASN A 38 -0.10 -16.07 -5.67
CA ASN A 38 -0.31 -15.77 -7.08
C ASN A 38 0.56 -14.58 -7.60
N SER A 39 1.62 -14.21 -6.88
CA SER A 39 2.47 -13.05 -7.16
C SER A 39 1.76 -11.68 -7.13
N SER A 40 0.51 -11.61 -6.69
CA SER A 40 -0.20 -10.34 -6.53
C SER A 40 0.23 -9.64 -5.24
N ILE A 41 0.51 -8.35 -5.36
CA ILE A 41 0.86 -7.49 -4.22
C ILE A 41 -0.43 -6.80 -3.74
N ARG A 42 -0.73 -6.98 -2.46
CA ARG A 42 -1.80 -6.30 -1.74
C ARG A 42 -1.21 -5.43 -0.64
N ILE A 43 -1.78 -4.26 -0.44
CA ILE A 43 -1.35 -3.32 0.60
C ILE A 43 -2.50 -3.24 1.61
N PRO A 44 -2.26 -3.59 2.89
CA PRO A 44 -3.27 -3.42 3.93
C PRO A 44 -3.59 -1.94 4.08
N GLN A 45 -4.87 -1.63 4.23
CA GLN A 45 -5.31 -0.25 4.36
C GLN A 45 -4.71 0.46 5.59
N ASP A 46 -4.45 -0.28 6.66
CA ASP A 46 -3.75 0.20 7.87
C ASP A 46 -2.37 0.79 7.57
N ALA A 47 -1.61 0.22 6.63
CA ALA A 47 -0.32 0.76 6.24
C ALA A 47 -0.44 2.08 5.47
N ILE A 48 -1.53 2.26 4.73
CA ILE A 48 -1.81 3.52 4.04
C ILE A 48 -2.26 4.57 5.04
N ASP A 49 -3.13 4.18 5.97
CA ASP A 49 -3.62 5.05 7.02
C ASP A 49 -2.47 5.49 7.93
N SER A 50 -1.53 4.60 8.26
CA SER A 50 -0.31 4.93 8.99
C SER A 50 0.56 5.98 8.28
N ILE A 51 0.58 6.00 6.94
CA ILE A 51 1.30 7.03 6.16
C ILE A 51 0.53 8.35 6.13
N LEU A 52 -0.80 8.30 6.04
CA LEU A 52 -1.65 9.49 6.06
C LEU A 52 -1.70 10.15 7.45
N THR A 53 -1.73 9.33 8.49
CA THR A 53 -1.74 9.72 9.91
C THR A 53 -0.33 10.08 10.38
N GLY A 54 0.71 9.52 9.75
CA GLY A 54 2.11 9.67 10.12
C GLY A 54 2.77 10.94 9.60
N SER A 55 2.42 12.09 10.17
CA SER A 55 3.31 13.25 10.36
C SER A 55 2.70 14.23 11.38
N ARG A 56 2.88 13.95 12.68
CA ARG A 56 2.94 14.97 13.74
C ARG A 56 4.02 14.61 14.74
#